data_AF-A0A2H0BEB3-F1
#
_entry.id   AF-A0A2H0BEB3-F1
#
_cell.length_a   1.000
_cell.length_b   1.000
_cell.length_c   1.000
_cell.angle_alpha   90.00
_cell.angle_beta   90.00
_cell.angle_gamma   90.00
#
_symmetry.space_group_name_H-M   'P 1'
#
loop_
_entity.id
_entity.type
_entity.pdbx_description
1 polymer ?
#
loop_
_entity_poly.entity_id
_entity_poly.type
_entity_poly.pdbx_seq_one_letter_code
_entity_poly.pdbx_strand_id
1 'polypeptide(L)'
;MNESRTERHHRRSKSRGGKNNRLNISYLPHIKHVAWHILFGDMDVDSIVEEINKSFIDPDYRLVVKSRNNLQHSQNFFRNGNRYSGLPFAKEVNKDG
;
A
#
# COMPACT_ATOMS: atom_id res chain seq x y z
N MET A 1 0.47 32.07 -3.42
CA MET A 1 0.71 30.74 -2.82
C MET A 1 2.19 30.44 -2.98
N ASN A 2 2.89 30.23 -1.87
CA ASN A 2 4.35 30.18 -1.83
C ASN A 2 4.86 28.92 -2.57
N GLU A 3 5.82 29.09 -3.47
CA GLU A 3 6.42 27.99 -4.23
C GLU A 3 6.96 26.92 -3.28
N SER A 4 6.62 25.66 -3.58
CA SER A 4 6.60 24.57 -2.62
C SER A 4 8.01 24.18 -2.15
N ARG A 5 8.40 24.64 -0.96
CA ARG A 5 9.51 24.05 -0.22
C ARG A 5 9.18 22.58 0.02
N THR A 6 9.95 21.68 -0.61
CA THR A 6 9.85 20.25 -0.34
C THR A 6 10.60 19.92 0.95
N GLU A 7 10.00 19.08 1.77
CA GLU A 7 10.55 18.59 3.02
C GLU A 7 10.91 17.12 2.91
N ARG A 8 11.95 16.74 3.63
CA ARG A 8 12.41 15.37 3.74
C ARG A 8 11.41 14.57 4.59
N HIS A 9 10.88 13.49 4.01
CA HIS A 9 9.95 12.57 4.66
C HIS A 9 10.55 11.15 4.74
N HIS A 10 10.30 10.45 5.84
CA HIS A 10 10.65 9.05 6.00
C HIS A 10 9.45 8.17 5.69
N ARG A 11 9.52 7.35 4.63
CA ARG A 11 8.45 6.40 4.24
C ARG A 11 8.11 5.41 5.35
N ARG A 12 9.13 4.95 6.09
CA ARG A 12 9.03 4.26 7.37
C ARG A 12 9.64 5.15 8.43
N SER A 13 8.87 5.52 9.45
CA SER A 13 9.32 6.43 10.51
C SER A 13 10.48 5.83 11.32
N LYS A 14 11.26 6.70 11.97
CA LYS A 14 12.42 6.28 12.79
C LYS A 14 12.00 5.45 14.00
N SER A 15 10.90 5.81 14.65
CA SER A 15 10.32 5.07 15.79
C SER A 15 10.02 3.62 15.42
N ARG A 16 9.69 3.36 14.15
CA ARG A 16 9.47 2.00 13.61
C ARG A 16 10.69 1.36 12.97
N GLY A 17 11.90 1.87 13.20
CA GLY A 17 13.15 1.33 12.64
C GLY A 17 13.49 1.79 11.22
N GLY A 18 12.86 2.87 10.75
CA GLY A 18 13.19 3.51 9.48
C GLY A 18 14.61 4.08 9.45
N LYS A 19 15.37 3.74 8.42
CA LYS A 19 16.77 4.19 8.25
C LYS A 19 16.87 5.48 7.45
N ASN A 20 17.95 6.24 7.63
CA ASN A 20 18.28 7.43 6.85
C ASN A 20 18.96 7.05 5.51
N ASN A 21 18.30 6.23 4.70
CA ASN A 21 18.83 5.83 3.38
C ASN A 21 17.92 6.32 2.25
N ARG A 22 18.47 6.39 1.03
CA ARG A 22 17.76 6.92 -0.14
C ARG A 22 16.44 6.19 -0.43
N LEU A 23 16.35 4.90 -0.12
CA LEU A 23 15.14 4.09 -0.34
C LEU A 23 14.01 4.43 0.64
N ASN A 24 14.34 4.85 1.85
CA ASN A 24 13.37 5.23 2.88
C ASN A 24 13.05 6.73 2.88
N ILE A 25 13.87 7.56 2.24
CA ILE A 25 13.66 9.01 2.18
C ILE A 25 12.93 9.43 0.90
N SER A 26 11.88 10.23 1.02
CA SER A 26 11.25 10.99 -0.05
C SER A 26 11.30 12.48 0.24
N TYR A 27 10.99 13.30 -0.76
CA TYR A 27 10.80 14.74 -0.61
C TYR A 27 9.37 15.08 -1.03
N LEU A 28 8.62 15.71 -0.13
CA LEU A 28 7.21 16.04 -0.34
C LEU A 28 7.00 17.55 -0.10
N PRO A 29 6.12 18.23 -0.85
CA PRO A 29 5.67 19.57 -0.48
C PRO A 29 5.22 19.61 0.99
N HIS A 30 5.55 20.68 1.71
CA HIS A 30 5.23 20.84 3.14
C HIS A 30 3.77 20.46 3.48
N ILE A 31 2.80 20.93 2.70
CA ILE A 31 1.37 20.63 2.93
C ILE A 31 1.09 19.11 2.90
N LYS A 32 1.70 18.38 1.95
CA LYS A 32 1.53 16.92 1.86
C LYS A 32 2.23 16.21 3.01
N HIS A 33 3.39 16.70 3.43
CA HIS A 33 4.13 16.17 4.57
C HIS A 33 3.35 16.31 5.88
N VAL A 34 2.78 17.50 6.14
CA VAL A 34 1.94 17.77 7.31
C VAL A 34 0.66 16.95 7.28
N ALA A 35 -0.05 16.92 6.14
CA ALA A 35 -1.27 16.13 5.99
C ALA A 35 -1.04 14.64 6.28
N TRP A 36 0.08 14.08 5.81
CA TRP A 36 0.46 12.70 6.11
C TRP A 36 0.60 12.45 7.61
N HIS A 37 1.32 13.33 8.32
CA HIS A 37 1.53 13.18 9.77
C HIS A 37 0.24 13.37 10.57
N ILE A 38 -0.64 14.27 10.15
CA ILE A 38 -1.95 14.46 10.79
C ILE A 38 -2.84 13.23 10.63
N LEU A 39 -2.89 12.66 9.41
CA LEU A 39 -3.78 11.52 9.11
C LEU A 39 -3.25 10.21 9.69
N PHE A 40 -1.95 9.96 9.59
CA PHE A 40 -1.39 8.62 9.81
C PHE A 40 -0.32 8.56 10.90
N GLY A 41 0.33 9.68 11.24
CA GLY A 41 1.39 9.75 12.24
C GLY A 41 2.42 8.61 12.11
N ASP A 42 2.47 7.76 13.14
CA ASP A 42 3.39 6.62 13.27
C ASP A 42 2.73 5.24 12.98
N MET A 43 1.59 5.22 12.28
CA MET A 43 0.97 3.98 11.82
C MET A 43 1.91 3.17 10.89
N ASP A 44 1.81 1.84 10.93
CA ASP A 44 2.39 1.01 9.86
C ASP A 44 1.52 1.00 8.60
N VAL A 45 2.10 0.45 7.54
CA VAL A 45 1.45 0.35 6.24
C VAL A 45 0.14 -0.42 6.29
N ASP A 46 0.02 -1.46 7.12
CA ASP A 46 -1.19 -2.27 7.20
C ASP A 46 -2.32 -1.47 7.88
N SER A 47 -2.00 -0.80 8.99
CA SER A 47 -2.92 0.11 9.69
C SER A 47 -3.37 1.28 8.82
N ILE A 48 -2.46 1.87 8.03
CA ILE A 48 -2.80 2.95 7.08
C ILE A 48 -3.78 2.45 6.03
N VAL A 49 -3.57 1.25 5.49
CA VAL A 49 -4.45 0.66 4.48
C VAL A 49 -5.82 0.35 5.04
N GLU A 50 -5.90 -0.12 6.28
CA GLU A 50 -7.17 -0.33 6.98
C GLU A 50 -7.93 1.00 7.14
N GLU A 51 -7.27 2.05 7.62
CA GLU A 51 -7.90 3.37 7.78
C GLU A 51 -8.35 3.96 6.44
N ILE A 52 -7.51 3.83 5.39
CA ILE A 52 -7.85 4.30 4.05
C ILE A 52 -9.08 3.55 3.50
N ASN A 53 -9.09 2.22 3.57
CA ASN A 53 -10.22 1.41 3.10
C ASN A 53 -11.51 1.68 3.89
N LYS A 54 -11.38 1.99 5.19
CA LYS A 54 -12.53 2.25 6.05
C LYS A 54 -13.15 3.62 5.79
N SER A 55 -12.33 4.64 5.53
CA SER A 55 -12.76 6.04 5.62
C SER A 55 -12.73 6.81 4.30
N PHE A 56 -11.95 6.37 3.30
CA PHE A 56 -11.64 7.19 2.11
C PHE A 56 -11.91 6.50 0.78
N ILE A 57 -11.89 5.18 0.73
CA ILE A 57 -12.09 4.42 -0.51
C ILE A 57 -13.57 4.10 -0.65
N ASP A 58 -14.05 4.18 -1.90
CA ASP A 58 -15.38 3.71 -2.29
C ASP A 58 -15.56 2.23 -1.86
N PRO A 59 -16.65 1.86 -1.18
CA PRO A 59 -16.88 0.50 -0.69
C PRO A 59 -16.81 -0.60 -1.75
N ASP A 60 -17.04 -0.29 -3.02
CA ASP A 60 -16.92 -1.25 -4.13
C ASP A 60 -15.45 -1.57 -4.48
N TYR A 61 -14.51 -0.82 -3.90
CA TYR A 61 -13.08 -0.97 -4.11
C TYR A 61 -12.34 -1.27 -2.81
N ARG A 62 -11.16 -1.91 -2.94
CA ARG A 62 -10.26 -2.16 -1.81
C ARG A 62 -8.81 -1.90 -2.21
N LEU A 63 -8.15 -1.03 -1.46
CA LEU A 63 -6.71 -0.84 -1.51
C LEU A 63 -6.01 -2.07 -0.90
N VAL A 64 -5.07 -2.66 -1.64
CA VAL A 64 -4.26 -3.80 -1.21
C VAL A 64 -2.78 -3.47 -1.39
N VAL A 65 -1.98 -3.69 -0.35
CA VAL A 65 -0.52 -3.50 -0.40
C VAL A 65 0.18 -4.82 -0.68
N LYS A 66 1.16 -4.79 -1.59
CA LYS A 66 2.04 -5.92 -1.90
C LYS A 66 3.50 -5.52 -1.73
N SER A 67 4.27 -6.34 -1.02
CA SER A 67 5.72 -6.15 -0.91
C SER A 67 6.38 -6.34 -2.27
N ARG A 68 7.27 -5.40 -2.64
CA ARG A 68 8.06 -5.50 -3.87
C ARG A 68 8.96 -6.74 -3.90
N ASN A 69 9.38 -7.24 -2.74
CA ASN A 69 10.25 -8.41 -2.65
C ASN A 69 9.50 -9.74 -2.85
N ASN A 70 8.17 -9.76 -2.70
CA ASN A 70 7.35 -10.97 -2.89
C ASN A 70 6.82 -11.13 -4.33
N LEU A 71 7.11 -10.18 -5.23
CA LEU A 71 6.72 -10.28 -6.64
C LEU A 71 7.59 -11.25 -7.44
N GLN A 72 8.82 -11.55 -7.01
CA GLN A 72 9.66 -12.52 -7.71
C GLN A 72 9.30 -13.98 -7.38
N HIS A 73 8.66 -14.26 -6.24
CA HIS A 73 8.27 -15.62 -5.90
C HIS A 73 6.95 -16.03 -6.58
N SER A 74 6.02 -15.10 -6.79
CA SER A 74 4.71 -15.40 -7.40
C SER A 74 4.74 -15.54 -8.92
N GLN A 75 5.74 -14.98 -9.63
CA GLN A 75 5.92 -15.20 -11.07
C GLN A 75 6.42 -16.61 -11.40
N ASN A 76 7.03 -17.33 -10.44
CA ASN A 76 7.46 -18.72 -10.62
C ASN A 76 6.35 -19.74 -10.32
N PHE A 77 5.27 -19.36 -9.62
CA PHE A 77 4.12 -20.25 -9.39
C PHE A 77 3.20 -20.37 -10.61
N PHE A 78 3.26 -19.43 -11.56
CA PHE A 78 2.50 -19.54 -12.82
C PHE A 78 3.29 -20.18 -13.97
N ARG A 79 4.62 -20.36 -13.83
CA ARG A 79 5.47 -20.97 -14.86
C ARG A 79 5.66 -22.48 -14.68
N ASN A 80 5.61 -22.98 -13.45
CA ASN A 80 5.66 -24.41 -13.20
C ASN A 80 4.24 -24.89 -12.94
N GLY A 81 3.61 -25.43 -13.99
CA GLY A 81 2.24 -25.93 -13.99
C GLY A 81 2.02 -27.07 -13.00
N ASN A 82 1.95 -26.74 -11.71
CA ASN A 82 1.52 -27.65 -10.68
C ASN A 82 0.20 -27.17 -10.09
N ARG A 83 -0.83 -27.96 -10.36
CA ARG A 83 -2.23 -27.73 -9.98
C ARG A 83 -2.33 -27.71 -8.46
N TYR A 84 -2.57 -26.55 -7.87
CA TYR A 84 -3.29 -26.51 -6.61
C TYR A 84 -4.77 -26.30 -6.92
N SER A 85 -5.45 -27.43 -7.05
CA SER A 85 -6.87 -27.56 -6.78
C SER A 85 -7.15 -27.12 -5.34
N GLY A 86 -8.03 -26.14 -5.16
CA GLY A 86 -8.62 -25.83 -3.86
C GLY A 86 -8.37 -24.41 -3.41
N LEU A 87 -9.15 -23.47 -3.95
CA LEU A 87 -9.92 -22.47 -3.21
C LEU A 87 -10.93 -21.86 -4.20
N PRO A 88 -12.23 -21.78 -3.87
CA PRO A 88 -13.25 -21.32 -4.80
C PRO A 88 -13.17 -19.80 -4.94
N PHE A 89 -12.56 -19.32 -6.02
CA PHE A 89 -12.77 -17.93 -6.45
C PHE A 89 -14.08 -17.90 -7.24
N ALA A 90 -15.10 -17.29 -6.62
CA ALA A 90 -16.37 -16.82 -7.17
C ALA A 90 -17.04 -17.68 -8.28
N LYS A 91 -18.16 -18.31 -7.94
CA LYS A 91 -19.16 -18.69 -8.95
C LYS A 91 -19.71 -17.40 -9.57
N GLU A 92 -19.37 -17.12 -10.82
CA GLU A 92 -20.19 -16.28 -11.67
C GLU A 92 -21.57 -16.93 -11.78
N VAL A 93 -22.58 -16.27 -11.22
CA VAL A 93 -23.98 -16.59 -11.44
C VAL A 93 -24.37 -15.88 -12.73
N ASN A 94 -24.21 -16.55 -13.87
CA ASN A 94 -24.94 -16.18 -15.07
C ASN A 94 -26.37 -16.72 -14.88
N LYS A 95 -27.30 -15.81 -14.62
CA LYS A 95 -28.73 -16.09 -14.79
C LYS A 95 -29.04 -15.89 -16.26
N ASP A 96 -29.49 -16.97 -16.88
CA ASP A 96 -30.03 -16.99 -18.23
C ASP A 96 -31.19 -15.99 -18.40
N GLY A 97 -31.22 -15.41 -19.59
CA GLY A 97 -32.30 -14.63 -20.16
C GLY A 97 -32.04 -14.43 -21.64
#